data_AF-A0A9P4R7G9-F1
#
_entry.id   AF-A0A9P4R7G9-F1
#
_cell.length_a   1.000
_cell.length_b   1.000
_cell.length_c   1.000
_cell.angle_alpha   90.00
_cell.angle_beta   90.00
_cell.angle_gamma   90.00
#
_symmetry.space_group_name_H-M   'P 1'
#
loop_
_entity.id
_entity.type
_entity.pdbx_description
1 polymer ?
#
loop_
_entity_poly.entity_id
_entity_poly.type
_entity_poly.pdbx_seq_one_letter_code
_entity_poly.pdbx_strand_id
1 'polypeptide(L)'
;MAFPSFRLFLAFTSLLLVAIAQTNLPDVPPGVFNVSARIAIQASKCAAWDVLNDLPKYSEWNPYTRSAIMVTLDNMTLTNQRPVEDARLILRVQSPPLPLPVDSKTPDNILNTQIAFENITHVQPELGRVAWKYVASEEFLDAERWQAVSDLGNGSVLYESREVFSGLAAEFLKETNQVNLQKGFDGQAQGLKLYLEEKRSSGVDNNC
;
A
#
# COMPACT_ATOMS: atom_id res chain seq x y z
N MET A 1 -51.74 17.70 -34.31
CA MET A 1 -51.30 17.80 -32.91
C MET A 1 -50.32 16.66 -32.69
N ALA A 2 -49.01 16.93 -32.77
CA ALA A 2 -47.94 15.93 -32.70
C ALA A 2 -46.89 16.41 -31.69
N PHE A 3 -46.65 15.62 -30.65
CA PHE A 3 -45.61 15.88 -29.65
C PHE A 3 -44.27 15.32 -30.14
N PRO A 4 -43.14 16.02 -29.96
CA PRO A 4 -41.84 15.44 -30.19
C PRO A 4 -41.37 14.70 -28.93
N SER A 5 -41.07 13.42 -29.10
CA SER A 5 -40.39 12.59 -28.10
C SER A 5 -38.92 12.98 -28.00
N PHE A 6 -38.55 13.59 -26.88
CA PHE A 6 -37.16 13.91 -26.53
C PHE A 6 -36.47 12.63 -26.04
N ARG A 7 -35.42 12.19 -26.76
CA ARG A 7 -34.57 11.08 -26.31
C ARG A 7 -33.54 11.61 -25.32
N LEU A 8 -33.65 11.19 -24.07
CA LEU A 8 -32.66 11.42 -23.02
C LEU A 8 -31.43 10.55 -23.33
N PHE A 9 -30.33 11.16 -23.78
CA PHE A 9 -29.03 10.49 -23.83
C PHE A 9 -28.48 10.42 -22.39
N LEU A 10 -28.37 9.20 -21.88
CA LEU A 10 -27.82 8.89 -20.57
C LEU A 10 -26.32 9.20 -20.53
N ALA A 11 -25.94 10.18 -19.69
CA ALA A 11 -24.57 10.49 -19.33
C ALA A 11 -24.05 9.47 -18.29
N PHE A 12 -23.59 8.31 -18.74
CA PHE A 12 -23.07 7.26 -17.84
C PHE A 12 -21.54 7.20 -17.76
N THR A 13 -20.82 8.10 -18.42
CA THR A 13 -19.34 8.09 -18.47
C THR A 13 -18.66 8.96 -17.41
N SER A 14 -19.40 9.74 -16.60
CA SER A 14 -18.80 10.72 -15.67
C SER A 14 -18.46 10.20 -14.27
N LEU A 15 -19.10 9.13 -13.78
CA LEU A 15 -18.90 8.69 -12.38
C LEU A 15 -17.55 8.01 -12.13
N LEU A 16 -17.04 7.23 -13.09
CA LEU A 16 -15.78 6.49 -12.92
C LEU A 16 -14.56 7.42 -12.79
N LEU A 17 -14.57 8.55 -13.52
CA LEU A 17 -13.50 9.55 -13.48
C LEU A 17 -13.45 10.32 -12.15
N VAL A 18 -14.60 10.54 -11.49
CA VAL A 18 -14.68 11.30 -10.23
C VAL A 18 -14.18 10.45 -9.05
N ALA A 19 -14.48 9.16 -9.00
CA ALA A 19 -13.97 8.26 -7.97
C ALA A 19 -12.44 8.09 -8.02
N ILE A 20 -11.84 8.15 -9.22
CA ILE A 20 -10.39 8.17 -9.41
C ILE A 20 -9.80 9.55 -9.06
N ALA A 21 -10.57 10.62 -8.89
CA ALA A 21 -10.02 11.93 -8.51
C ALA A 21 -9.83 12.09 -7.00
N GLN A 22 -10.65 11.43 -6.18
CA GLN A 22 -10.62 11.55 -4.72
C GLN A 22 -9.66 10.53 -4.09
N THR A 23 -8.86 10.97 -3.12
CA THR A 23 -7.99 10.09 -2.34
C THR A 23 -8.69 9.59 -1.07
N ASN A 24 -8.39 8.37 -0.65
CA ASN A 24 -8.79 7.83 0.65
C ASN A 24 -7.66 7.91 1.69
N LEU A 25 -6.50 8.45 1.32
CA LEU A 25 -5.47 8.75 2.30
C LEU A 25 -5.90 9.98 3.14
N PRO A 26 -5.60 10.02 4.45
CA PRO A 26 -5.89 11.20 5.26
C PRO A 26 -5.04 12.39 4.83
N ASP A 27 -5.45 13.60 5.21
CA ASP A 27 -4.56 14.76 5.12
C ASP A 27 -3.45 14.62 6.17
N VAL A 28 -2.20 14.83 5.77
CA VAL A 28 -1.03 14.82 6.66
C VAL A 28 -0.20 16.08 6.42
N PRO A 29 0.53 16.58 7.45
CA PRO A 29 1.42 17.72 7.27
C PRO A 29 2.43 17.51 6.14
N PRO A 30 2.85 18.57 5.43
CA PRO A 30 3.93 18.46 4.46
C PRO A 30 5.25 18.12 5.16
N GLY A 31 6.05 17.25 4.53
CA GLY A 31 7.43 16.94 4.94
C GLY A 31 8.47 17.52 3.98
N VAL A 32 9.73 17.13 4.17
CA VAL A 32 10.87 17.48 3.29
C VAL A 32 10.70 16.84 1.90
N PHE A 33 10.19 15.61 1.86
CA PHE A 33 9.76 14.93 0.64
C PHE A 33 8.72 13.85 0.96
N ASN A 34 8.08 13.32 -0.07
CA ASN A 34 7.23 12.14 0.03
C ASN A 34 7.51 11.18 -1.13
N VAL A 35 7.09 9.94 -0.94
CA VAL A 35 6.95 8.96 -2.01
C VAL A 35 5.53 8.40 -1.96
N SER A 36 4.99 8.04 -3.12
CA SER A 36 3.61 7.55 -3.18
C SER A 36 3.37 6.67 -4.38
N ALA A 37 2.39 5.77 -4.28
CA ALA A 37 1.90 5.00 -5.40
C ALA A 37 0.37 4.96 -5.38
N ARG A 38 -0.23 4.91 -6.57
CA ARG A 38 -1.67 4.92 -6.77
C ARG A 38 -2.02 4.14 -8.02
N ILE A 39 -2.84 3.09 -7.88
CA ILE A 39 -3.16 2.21 -9.00
C ILE A 39 -4.55 1.58 -8.85
N ALA A 40 -5.28 1.46 -9.96
CA ALA A 40 -6.51 0.68 -10.01
C ALA A 40 -6.19 -0.79 -10.25
N ILE A 41 -6.88 -1.68 -9.54
CA ILE A 41 -6.69 -3.13 -9.55
C ILE A 41 -8.05 -3.78 -9.79
N GLN A 42 -8.12 -4.75 -10.71
CA GLN A 42 -9.32 -5.54 -10.95
C GLN A 42 -9.46 -6.63 -9.90
N ALA A 43 -9.91 -6.22 -8.71
CA ALA A 43 -10.23 -7.06 -7.58
C ALA A 43 -11.29 -6.40 -6.70
N SER A 44 -11.92 -7.18 -5.81
CA SER A 44 -12.79 -6.62 -4.78
C SER A 44 -11.98 -5.87 -3.72
N LYS A 45 -12.59 -4.85 -3.09
CA LYS A 45 -11.98 -4.17 -1.93
C LYS A 45 -11.61 -5.17 -0.83
N CYS A 46 -12.44 -6.18 -0.58
CA CYS A 46 -12.13 -7.17 0.46
C CYS A 46 -10.90 -8.02 0.12
N ALA A 47 -10.77 -8.52 -1.11
CA ALA A 47 -9.60 -9.28 -1.51
C ALA A 47 -8.32 -8.44 -1.42
N ALA A 48 -8.37 -7.18 -1.85
CA ALA A 48 -7.23 -6.28 -1.72
C ALA A 48 -6.88 -5.96 -0.28
N TRP A 49 -7.89 -5.72 0.58
CA TRP A 49 -7.69 -5.51 2.01
C TRP A 49 -7.08 -6.73 2.70
N ASP A 50 -7.57 -7.92 2.37
CA ASP A 50 -7.09 -9.17 2.94
C ASP A 50 -5.61 -9.41 2.60
N VAL A 51 -5.24 -9.28 1.32
CA VAL A 51 -3.85 -9.46 0.87
C VAL A 51 -2.93 -8.37 1.43
N LEU A 52 -3.39 -7.11 1.48
CA LEU A 52 -2.62 -6.01 2.05
C LEU A 52 -2.32 -6.22 3.55
N ASN A 53 -3.17 -6.95 4.28
CA ASN A 53 -3.00 -7.18 5.72
C ASN A 53 -2.47 -8.58 6.05
N ASP A 54 -2.25 -9.46 5.06
CA ASP A 54 -1.65 -10.79 5.23
C ASP A 54 -0.10 -10.70 5.20
N LEU A 55 0.46 -10.11 6.26
CA LEU A 55 1.89 -9.79 6.36
C LEU A 55 2.83 -10.99 6.12
N PRO A 56 2.54 -12.22 6.61
CA PRO A 56 3.38 -13.39 6.33
C PRO A 56 3.55 -13.70 4.84
N LYS A 57 2.59 -13.28 4.01
CA LYS A 57 2.60 -13.54 2.55
C LYS A 57 3.11 -12.36 1.73
N TYR A 58 3.64 -11.30 2.35
CA TYR A 58 4.16 -10.15 1.59
C TYR A 58 5.19 -10.56 0.52
N SER A 59 6.07 -11.52 0.82
CA SER A 59 7.07 -11.99 -0.15
C SER A 59 6.46 -12.65 -1.39
N GLU A 60 5.21 -13.12 -1.36
CA GLU A 60 4.54 -13.76 -2.51
C GLU A 60 4.25 -12.79 -3.66
N TRP A 61 4.24 -11.48 -3.41
CA TRP A 61 3.83 -10.50 -4.42
C TRP A 61 4.60 -9.18 -4.35
N ASN A 62 5.19 -8.84 -3.20
CA ASN A 62 5.80 -7.54 -2.98
C ASN A 62 7.30 -7.57 -3.32
N PRO A 63 7.76 -6.86 -4.38
CA PRO A 63 9.18 -6.85 -4.76
C PRO A 63 10.03 -5.95 -3.86
N TYR A 64 9.40 -5.12 -3.02
CA TYR A 64 10.04 -4.16 -2.13
C TYR A 64 10.10 -4.69 -0.69
N THR A 65 8.96 -5.00 -0.08
CA THR A 65 8.90 -5.55 1.29
C THR A 65 8.92 -7.07 1.24
N ARG A 66 10.07 -7.66 1.56
CA ARG A 66 10.33 -9.10 1.42
C ARG A 66 10.08 -9.89 2.71
N SER A 67 9.85 -9.21 3.83
CA SER A 67 9.34 -9.79 5.06
C SER A 67 8.66 -8.70 5.89
N ALA A 68 7.57 -9.07 6.57
CA ALA A 68 6.82 -8.21 7.46
C ALA A 68 6.40 -9.06 8.67
N ILE A 69 6.91 -8.73 9.86
CA ILE A 69 6.74 -9.53 11.07
C ILE A 69 6.19 -8.65 12.19
N MET A 70 5.01 -9.00 12.70
CA MET A 70 4.41 -8.38 13.87
C MET A 70 5.12 -8.83 15.15
N VAL A 71 5.52 -7.87 15.96
CA VAL A 71 6.21 -8.10 17.23
C VAL A 71 5.63 -7.21 18.33
N THR A 72 5.82 -7.63 19.57
CA THR A 72 5.57 -6.81 20.77
C THR A 72 6.61 -5.69 20.90
N LEU A 73 6.41 -4.76 21.85
CA LEU A 73 7.37 -3.68 22.12
C LEU A 73 8.75 -4.19 22.57
N ASP A 74 8.81 -5.36 23.21
CA ASP A 74 10.03 -6.09 23.60
C ASP A 74 10.52 -7.07 22.51
N ASN A 75 10.04 -6.92 21.27
CA ASN A 75 10.46 -7.65 20.08
C ASN A 75 10.18 -9.17 20.08
N MET A 76 9.18 -9.64 20.83
CA MET A 76 8.69 -11.01 20.71
C MET A 76 7.70 -11.13 19.55
N THR A 77 7.84 -12.16 18.72
CA THR A 77 6.91 -12.41 17.61
C THR A 77 5.49 -12.66 18.12
N LEU A 78 4.52 -11.92 17.58
CA LEU A 78 3.11 -12.09 17.89
C LEU A 78 2.55 -13.34 17.19
N THR A 79 1.59 -14.03 17.81
CA THR A 79 0.91 -15.16 17.14
C THR A 79 0.04 -14.68 15.97
N ASN A 80 -0.64 -13.53 16.14
CA ASN A 80 -1.35 -12.88 15.06
C ASN A 80 -0.38 -12.01 14.25
N GLN A 81 -0.22 -12.32 12.97
CA GLN A 81 0.66 -11.61 12.05
C GLN A 81 -0.13 -10.69 11.11
N ARG A 82 -1.26 -10.16 11.55
CA ARG A 82 -1.94 -9.03 10.90
C ARG A 82 -1.67 -7.73 11.66
N PRO A 83 -1.76 -6.56 11.02
CA PRO A 83 -1.59 -5.28 11.71
C PRO A 83 -2.54 -5.16 12.91
N VAL A 84 -1.99 -4.75 14.04
CA VAL A 84 -2.70 -4.45 15.28
C VAL A 84 -2.13 -3.12 15.79
N GLU A 85 -3.00 -2.16 16.09
CA GLU A 85 -2.58 -0.86 16.63
C GLU A 85 -1.73 -1.03 17.89
N ASP A 86 -0.77 -0.12 18.09
CA ASP A 86 0.19 -0.10 19.20
C ASP A 86 1.18 -1.29 19.26
N ALA A 87 1.13 -2.21 18.30
CA ALA A 87 2.16 -3.23 18.11
C ALA A 87 3.27 -2.73 17.16
N ARG A 88 4.38 -3.47 17.15
CA ARG A 88 5.51 -3.21 16.26
C ARG A 88 5.48 -4.11 15.04
N LEU A 89 6.09 -3.60 13.98
CA LEU A 89 6.28 -4.28 12.72
C LEU A 89 7.75 -4.19 12.33
N ILE A 90 8.38 -5.33 12.11
CA ILE A 90 9.74 -5.41 11.55
C ILE A 90 9.60 -5.72 10.07
N LEU A 91 10.13 -4.83 9.24
CA LEU A 91 10.15 -4.99 7.80
C LEU A 91 11.56 -5.31 7.34
N ARG A 92 11.69 -6.31 6.44
CA ARG A 92 12.87 -6.42 5.58
C ARG A 92 12.50 -5.89 4.20
N VAL A 93 13.18 -4.83 3.78
CA VAL A 93 12.95 -4.18 2.49
C VAL A 93 14.15 -4.36 1.56
N GLN A 94 13.88 -4.41 0.26
CA GLN A 94 14.83 -4.59 -0.82
C GLN A 94 14.83 -3.31 -1.68
N SER A 95 15.92 -2.55 -1.64
CA SER A 95 16.02 -1.24 -2.29
C SER A 95 17.26 -1.16 -3.19
N PRO A 96 17.12 -1.06 -4.53
CA PRO A 96 15.88 -0.98 -5.31
C PRO A 96 15.03 -2.27 -5.23
N PRO A 97 13.72 -2.19 -5.55
CA PRO A 97 12.85 -3.37 -5.57
C PRO A 97 13.31 -4.40 -6.61
N LEU A 98 12.93 -5.65 -6.39
CA LEU A 98 13.19 -6.73 -7.36
C LEU A 98 12.38 -6.52 -8.65
N PRO A 99 12.86 -7.01 -9.80
CA PRO A 99 12.04 -7.09 -11.02
C PRO A 99 10.81 -7.98 -10.77
N LEU A 100 9.64 -7.52 -11.19
CA LEU A 100 8.40 -8.31 -11.17
C LEU A 100 8.36 -9.31 -12.35
N PRO A 101 7.63 -10.44 -12.24
CA PRO A 101 6.93 -10.90 -11.04
C PRO A 101 7.89 -11.48 -9.98
N VAL A 102 7.46 -11.50 -8.73
CA VAL A 102 8.17 -12.14 -7.61
C VAL A 102 7.25 -13.14 -6.93
N ASP A 103 7.85 -14.09 -6.20
CA ASP A 103 7.18 -15.00 -5.27
C ASP A 103 8.02 -15.18 -3.99
N SER A 104 7.57 -16.04 -3.07
CA SER A 104 8.29 -16.33 -1.81
C SER A 104 9.64 -17.03 -2.00
N LYS A 105 9.91 -17.57 -3.20
CA LYS A 105 11.18 -18.25 -3.54
C LYS A 105 12.15 -17.31 -4.26
N THR A 106 11.68 -16.16 -4.72
CA THR A 106 12.50 -15.16 -5.40
C THR A 106 13.50 -14.58 -4.40
N PRO A 107 14.81 -14.76 -4.62
CA PRO A 107 15.83 -14.38 -3.65
C PRO A 107 15.99 -12.86 -3.58
N ASP A 108 16.18 -12.35 -2.36
CA ASP A 108 16.58 -10.96 -2.12
C ASP A 108 18.03 -10.74 -2.59
N ASN A 109 18.39 -9.49 -2.90
CA ASN A 109 19.79 -9.09 -3.04
C ASN A 109 20.28 -8.57 -1.69
N ILE A 110 21.02 -9.40 -0.96
CA ILE A 110 21.46 -9.14 0.42
C ILE A 110 22.13 -7.76 0.58
N LEU A 111 22.94 -7.32 -0.39
CA LEU A 111 23.64 -6.02 -0.34
C LEU A 111 22.69 -4.81 -0.43
N ASN A 112 21.46 -5.04 -0.87
CA ASN A 112 20.41 -4.05 -1.06
C ASN A 112 19.24 -4.25 -0.08
N THR A 113 19.40 -5.14 0.91
CA THR A 113 18.40 -5.35 1.96
C THR A 113 18.62 -4.41 3.14
N GLN A 114 17.52 -3.91 3.70
CA GLN A 114 17.50 -3.06 4.89
C GLN A 114 16.41 -3.55 5.83
N ILE A 115 16.58 -3.30 7.13
CA ILE A 115 15.57 -3.57 8.14
C ILE A 115 14.98 -2.24 8.60
N ALA A 116 13.65 -2.16 8.63
CA ALA A 116 12.94 -1.04 9.21
C ALA A 116 12.11 -1.52 10.42
N PHE A 117 12.05 -0.67 11.45
CA PHE A 117 11.27 -0.91 12.65
C PHE A 117 10.14 0.12 12.67
N GLU A 118 8.92 -0.35 12.73
CA GLU A 118 7.72 0.46 12.60
C GLU A 118 6.80 0.22 13.80
N ASN A 119 6.03 1.24 14.20
CA ASN A 119 4.86 1.09 15.05
C ASN A 119 3.60 1.14 14.18
N ILE A 120 2.66 0.23 14.36
CA ILE A 120 1.34 0.33 13.72
C ILE A 120 0.56 1.44 14.43
N THR A 121 0.24 2.50 13.69
CA THR A 121 -0.46 3.66 14.25
C THR A 121 -1.96 3.62 14.02
N HIS A 122 -2.40 2.99 12.91
CA HIS A 122 -3.81 2.94 12.56
C HIS A 122 -4.18 1.63 11.84
N VAL A 123 -5.30 1.04 12.24
CA VAL A 123 -5.95 -0.09 11.56
C VAL A 123 -7.44 0.20 11.43
N GLN A 124 -7.85 0.71 10.27
CA GLN A 124 -9.20 1.24 10.02
C GLN A 124 -9.90 0.44 8.92
N PRO A 125 -10.37 -0.79 9.19
CA PRO A 125 -10.94 -1.69 8.17
C PRO A 125 -12.18 -1.11 7.48
N GLU A 126 -13.04 -0.41 8.21
CA GLU A 126 -14.23 0.24 7.66
C GLU A 126 -13.87 1.28 6.58
N LEU A 127 -12.80 2.04 6.83
CA LEU A 127 -12.28 3.02 5.88
C LEU A 127 -11.32 2.40 4.85
N GLY A 128 -10.91 1.14 5.06
CA GLY A 128 -9.92 0.45 4.24
C GLY A 128 -8.54 1.07 4.34
N ARG A 129 -8.11 1.53 5.53
CA ARG A 129 -6.82 2.19 5.74
C ARG A 129 -5.99 1.50 6.80
N VAL A 130 -4.68 1.43 6.57
CA VAL A 130 -3.69 0.99 7.56
C VAL A 130 -2.49 1.91 7.50
N ALA A 131 -1.89 2.19 8.66
CA ALA A 131 -0.71 3.03 8.74
C ALA A 131 0.30 2.49 9.74
N TRP A 132 1.56 2.78 9.46
CA TRP A 132 2.65 2.54 10.38
C TRP A 132 3.71 3.63 10.27
N LYS A 133 4.41 3.85 11.38
CA LYS A 133 5.34 4.95 11.57
C LYS A 133 6.71 4.42 11.97
N TYR A 134 7.75 4.96 11.35
CA TYR A 134 9.13 4.58 11.60
C TYR A 134 9.53 4.89 13.04
N VAL A 135 10.19 3.93 13.68
CA VAL A 135 10.62 4.06 15.08
C VAL A 135 11.94 4.84 15.13
N ALA A 136 11.83 6.15 15.27
CA ALA A 136 12.91 7.08 15.57
C ALA A 136 12.37 8.27 16.37
N SER A 137 13.26 9.15 16.86
CA SER A 137 12.81 10.46 17.33
C SER A 137 12.33 11.29 16.14
N GLU A 138 11.17 11.94 16.27
CA GLU A 138 10.55 12.71 15.19
C GLU A 138 11.42 13.88 14.72
N GLU A 139 12.18 14.49 15.64
CA GLU A 139 13.16 15.54 15.33
C GLU A 139 14.26 15.04 14.39
N PHE A 140 14.67 13.78 14.54
CA PHE A 140 15.71 13.17 13.72
C PHE A 140 15.15 12.69 12.39
N LEU A 141 14.16 11.81 12.43
CA LEU A 141 13.47 11.30 11.26
C LEU A 141 12.05 10.92 11.64
N ASP A 142 11.10 11.60 11.03
CA ASP A 142 9.68 11.30 11.12
C ASP A 142 9.21 10.77 9.76
N ALA A 143 8.67 9.57 9.75
CA ALA A 143 8.16 8.93 8.55
C ALA A 143 6.95 8.07 8.89
N GLU A 144 5.77 8.44 8.40
CA GLU A 144 4.56 7.63 8.55
C GLU A 144 4.03 7.25 7.17
N ARG A 145 3.86 5.94 6.97
CA ARG A 145 3.30 5.37 5.77
C ARG A 145 1.83 5.06 5.97
N TRP A 146 1.01 5.70 5.16
CA TRP A 146 -0.41 5.41 5.00
C TRP A 146 -0.65 4.56 3.76
N GLN A 147 -1.52 3.56 3.88
CA GLN A 147 -2.03 2.78 2.77
C GLN A 147 -3.54 2.69 2.83
N ALA A 148 -4.19 2.71 1.67
CA ALA A 148 -5.63 2.64 1.55
C ALA A 148 -6.08 1.78 0.36
N VAL A 149 -7.24 1.15 0.53
CA VAL A 149 -7.98 0.47 -0.54
C VAL A 149 -9.42 0.99 -0.60
N SER A 150 -9.85 1.41 -1.78
CA SER A 150 -11.16 2.04 -2.00
C SER A 150 -11.90 1.33 -3.13
N ASP A 151 -13.15 0.96 -2.92
CA ASP A 151 -13.98 0.37 -3.97
C ASP A 151 -14.29 1.42 -5.06
N LEU A 152 -13.94 1.12 -6.32
CA LEU A 152 -14.26 1.95 -7.48
C LEU A 152 -15.54 1.48 -8.19
N GLY A 153 -16.15 0.39 -7.72
CA GLY A 153 -17.25 -0.31 -8.36
C GLY A 153 -16.79 -1.25 -9.47
N ASN A 154 -17.73 -2.07 -9.96
CA ASN A 154 -17.52 -3.01 -11.08
C ASN A 154 -16.36 -4.01 -10.87
N GLY A 155 -16.09 -4.40 -9.61
CA GLY A 155 -15.00 -5.32 -9.29
C GLY A 155 -13.61 -4.71 -9.45
N SER A 156 -13.51 -3.38 -9.31
CA SER A 156 -12.27 -2.62 -9.32
C SER A 156 -12.04 -1.92 -7.98
N VAL A 157 -10.79 -1.86 -7.54
CA VAL A 157 -10.37 -1.20 -6.31
C VAL A 157 -9.21 -0.25 -6.62
N LEU A 158 -9.19 0.90 -5.96
CA LEU A 158 -8.05 1.80 -5.96
C LEU A 158 -7.16 1.45 -4.77
N TYR A 159 -5.90 1.10 -5.03
CA TYR A 159 -4.86 1.04 -4.01
C TYR A 159 -4.06 2.35 -4.00
N GLU A 160 -3.83 2.87 -2.81
CA GLU A 160 -3.04 4.08 -2.55
C GLU A 160 -2.03 3.80 -1.43
N SER A 161 -0.84 4.35 -1.56
CA SER A 161 0.20 4.32 -0.53
C SER A 161 0.98 5.61 -0.56
N ARG A 162 1.24 6.22 0.59
CA ARG A 162 2.05 7.43 0.72
C ARG A 162 2.85 7.41 2.01
N GLU A 163 4.09 7.81 1.93
CA GLU A 163 4.94 8.07 3.08
C GLU A 163 5.55 9.45 2.96
N VAL A 164 5.43 10.23 4.04
CA VAL A 164 5.95 11.59 4.13
C VAL A 164 7.11 11.60 5.10
N PHE A 165 8.25 12.11 4.67
CA PHE A 165 9.48 12.16 5.45
C PHE A 165 9.76 13.57 5.92
N SER A 166 10.01 13.75 7.22
CA SER A 166 10.40 15.01 7.84
C SER A 166 11.49 14.80 8.90
N GLY A 167 11.99 15.88 9.50
CA GLY A 167 13.11 15.84 10.45
C GLY A 167 14.49 16.08 9.80
N LEU A 168 15.52 16.16 10.64
CA LEU A 168 16.89 16.56 10.24
C LEU A 168 17.53 15.62 9.21
N ALA A 169 17.28 14.31 9.30
CA ALA A 169 17.85 13.32 8.40
C ALA A 169 17.11 13.21 7.05
N ALA A 170 15.94 13.83 6.92
CA ALA A 170 15.10 13.66 5.73
C ALA A 170 15.71 14.28 4.46
N GLU A 171 16.46 15.38 4.57
CA GLU A 171 17.15 15.95 3.39
C GLU A 171 18.22 15.00 2.85
N PHE A 172 19.02 14.42 3.74
CA PHE A 172 20.03 13.43 3.35
C PHE A 172 19.38 12.20 2.69
N LEU A 173 18.33 11.65 3.30
CA LEU A 173 17.58 10.53 2.73
C LEU A 173 16.94 10.87 1.38
N LYS A 174 16.48 12.10 1.19
CA LYS A 174 15.95 12.56 -0.08
C LYS A 174 17.00 12.44 -1.17
N GLU A 175 18.19 12.97 -0.93
CA GLU A 175 19.30 12.99 -1.89
C GLU A 175 19.78 11.58 -2.24
N THR A 176 19.86 10.68 -1.25
CA THR A 176 20.47 9.35 -1.45
C THR A 176 19.45 8.26 -1.81
N ASN A 177 18.20 8.37 -1.34
CA ASN A 177 17.25 7.25 -1.35
C ASN A 177 15.91 7.55 -2.04
N GLN A 178 15.50 8.81 -2.25
CA GLN A 178 14.14 9.14 -2.75
C GLN A 178 13.77 8.34 -4.01
N VAL A 179 14.69 8.25 -4.98
CA VAL A 179 14.43 7.53 -6.24
C VAL A 179 14.15 6.04 -6.01
N ASN A 180 14.93 5.39 -5.15
CA ASN A 180 14.76 3.97 -4.89
C ASN A 180 13.57 3.68 -3.95
N LEU A 181 13.25 4.60 -3.04
CA LEU A 181 12.03 4.56 -2.23
C LEU A 181 10.79 4.66 -3.13
N GLN A 182 10.77 5.63 -4.06
CA GLN A 182 9.68 5.79 -5.02
C GLN A 182 9.50 4.52 -5.86
N LYS A 183 10.59 3.97 -6.40
CA LYS A 183 10.54 2.68 -7.10
C LYS A 183 9.97 1.56 -6.23
N GLY A 184 10.32 1.52 -4.94
CA GLY A 184 9.78 0.55 -3.98
C GLY A 184 8.26 0.64 -3.85
N PHE A 185 7.72 1.85 -3.76
CA PHE A 185 6.27 2.10 -3.70
C PHE A 185 5.57 1.68 -5.00
N ASP A 186 6.14 2.06 -6.15
CA ASP A 186 5.62 1.67 -7.46
C ASP A 186 5.64 0.15 -7.64
N GLY A 187 6.75 -0.50 -7.26
CA GLY A 187 6.92 -1.95 -7.31
C GLY A 187 5.94 -2.69 -6.42
N GLN A 188 5.71 -2.21 -5.19
CA GLN A 188 4.70 -2.79 -4.30
C GLN A 188 3.29 -2.67 -4.90
N ALA A 189 2.92 -1.49 -5.41
CA ALA A 189 1.60 -1.29 -6.02
C ALA A 189 1.37 -2.20 -7.24
N GLN A 190 2.39 -2.33 -8.11
CA GLN A 190 2.32 -3.23 -9.26
C GLN A 190 2.30 -4.71 -8.85
N GLY A 191 3.10 -5.11 -7.86
CA GLY A 191 3.10 -6.47 -7.33
C GLY A 191 1.74 -6.88 -6.79
N LEU A 192 1.09 -6.00 -6.00
CA LEU A 192 -0.26 -6.23 -5.47
C LEU A 192 -1.28 -6.39 -6.60
N LYS A 193 -1.20 -5.52 -7.63
CA LYS A 193 -2.06 -5.60 -8.81
C LYS A 193 -1.94 -6.94 -9.52
N LEU A 194 -0.71 -7.34 -9.86
CA LEU A 194 -0.45 -8.58 -10.59
C LEU A 194 -0.99 -9.80 -9.82
N TYR A 195 -0.70 -9.86 -8.52
CA TYR A 195 -1.12 -10.97 -7.66
C TYR A 195 -2.65 -11.10 -7.57
N LEU A 196 -3.35 -9.99 -7.37
CA LEU A 196 -4.81 -9.99 -7.24
C LEU A 196 -5.52 -10.29 -8.57
N GLU A 197 -5.03 -9.75 -9.69
CA GLU A 197 -5.65 -9.95 -11.01
C GLU A 197 -5.41 -11.39 -11.54
N GLU A 198 -4.29 -12.01 -11.19
CA GLU A 198 -4.03 -13.43 -11.45
C GLU A 198 -4.97 -14.34 -10.64
N LYS A 199 -5.18 -14.06 -9.35
CA LYS A 199 -6.11 -14.81 -8.50
C LYS A 199 -7.57 -14.70 -8.94
N ARG A 200 -7.97 -13.53 -9.43
CA ARG A 200 -9.30 -13.34 -10.02
C ARG A 200 -9.48 -14.18 -11.28
N SER A 201 -8.46 -14.20 -12.14
CA SER A 201 -8.47 -14.99 -13.39
C SER A 201 -8.56 -16.50 -13.13
N SER A 202 -8.15 -16.97 -11.95
CA SER A 202 -8.23 -18.36 -11.52
C SER A 202 -9.52 -18.73 -10.77
N GLY A 203 -10.50 -17.80 -10.67
CA GLY A 203 -11.84 -18.08 -10.14
C GLY A 203 -11.94 -18.14 -8.61
N VAL A 204 -10.91 -17.67 -7.89
CA VAL A 204 -10.94 -17.55 -6.43
C VAL A 204 -11.58 -16.20 -6.07
N ASP A 205 -12.91 -16.13 -6.14
CA ASP A 205 -13.65 -14.95 -5.67
C ASP A 205 -13.77 -15.01 -4.14
N ASN A 206 -12.87 -14.29 -3.45
CA ASN A 206 -12.99 -14.01 -2.02
C ASN A 206 -14.08 -12.95 -1.81
N ASN A 207 -15.33 -13.39 -1.83
CA ASN A 207 -16.46 -12.56 -1.44
C ASN A 207 -16.45 -12.38 0.08
N CYS A 208 -16.42 -11.11 0.47
CA CYS A 208 -16.97 -10.59 1.71
C CYS A 208 -18.22 -9.80 1.28
#